data_AF-A0A6N6PW25-F1
#
_entry.id   AF-A0A6N6PW25-F1
#
_cell.length_a   1.000
_cell.length_b   1.000
_cell.length_c   1.000
_cell.angle_alpha   90.00
_cell.angle_beta   90.00
_cell.angle_gamma   90.00
#
_symmetry.space_group_name_H-M   'P 1'
#
loop_
_entity.id
_entity.type
_entity.pdbx_description
1 polymer ?
#
loop_
_entity_poly.entity_id
_entity_poly.type
_entity_poly.pdbx_seq_one_letter_code
_entity_poly.pdbx_strand_id
1 'polypeptide(L)'
;MKLTSAILGFLALAAVIVAGVVVYRTRAAEAAVWRDLSRVVPAQPLAPAEAQFTDGPLFAKLAPDNNEIGSIRLNNGDTWRFAFRSHHLIGGPDSFSVFAGPSGTFRVRGDYFCCEVQFPRDTAFKDSAEFVAFLRRVHPSIKPVQ
;
A
#
# COMPACT_ATOMS: atom_id res chain seq x y z
N MET A 1 0.86 -2.21 -52.82
CA MET A 1 0.18 -1.44 -51.74
C MET A 1 -0.66 -2.28 -50.77
N LYS A 2 -1.30 -3.40 -51.15
CA LYS A 2 -2.18 -4.16 -50.23
C LYS A 2 -1.45 -4.98 -49.16
N LEU A 3 -0.25 -5.49 -49.45
CA LEU A 3 0.52 -6.34 -48.53
C LEU A 3 1.08 -5.56 -47.32
N THR A 4 1.54 -4.33 -47.55
CA THR A 4 2.08 -3.46 -46.50
C THR A 4 0.99 -3.05 -45.49
N SER A 5 -0.22 -2.74 -45.96
CA SER A 5 -1.35 -2.42 -45.08
C SER A 5 -1.80 -3.59 -44.21
N ALA A 6 -1.76 -4.83 -44.74
CA ALA A 6 -2.09 -6.03 -43.97
C ALA A 6 -1.06 -6.33 -42.86
N ILE A 7 0.23 -6.16 -43.16
CA ILE A 7 1.31 -6.32 -42.19
C ILE A 7 1.22 -5.26 -41.08
N LEU A 8 1.00 -3.99 -41.45
CA LEU A 8 0.79 -2.90 -40.48
C LEU A 8 -0.41 -3.16 -39.56
N GLY A 9 -1.53 -3.65 -40.11
CA GLY A 9 -2.71 -4.01 -39.34
C GLY A 9 -2.45 -5.16 -38.35
N PHE A 10 -1.72 -6.18 -38.77
CA PHE A 10 -1.35 -7.30 -37.91
C PHE A 10 -0.40 -6.88 -36.77
N LEU A 11 0.60 -6.05 -37.08
CA LEU A 11 1.53 -5.53 -36.07
C LEU A 11 0.82 -4.64 -35.04
N ALA A 12 -0.11 -3.79 -35.47
CA ALA A 12 -0.91 -2.98 -34.56
C ALA A 12 -1.78 -3.85 -33.63
N LEU A 13 -2.44 -4.87 -34.18
CA LEU A 13 -3.23 -5.81 -33.39
C LEU A 13 -2.38 -6.59 -32.38
N ALA A 14 -1.22 -7.10 -32.81
CA ALA A 14 -0.28 -7.80 -31.94
C ALA A 14 0.20 -6.88 -30.79
N ALA A 15 0.52 -5.62 -31.08
CA ALA A 15 0.92 -4.65 -30.07
C ALA A 15 -0.19 -4.40 -29.03
N VAL A 16 -1.44 -4.27 -29.47
CA VAL A 16 -2.60 -4.10 -28.57
C VAL A 16 -2.79 -5.34 -27.69
N ILE A 17 -2.68 -6.55 -28.25
CA ILE A 17 -2.80 -7.80 -27.49
C ILE A 17 -1.69 -7.89 -26.44
N VAL A 18 -0.44 -7.64 -26.83
CA VAL A 18 0.71 -7.68 -25.91
C VAL A 18 0.53 -6.65 -24.80
N ALA A 19 0.19 -5.40 -25.14
CA ALA A 19 -0.08 -4.36 -24.13
C ALA A 19 -1.22 -4.77 -23.19
N GLY A 20 -2.31 -5.32 -23.72
CA GLY A 20 -3.44 -5.82 -22.94
C GLY A 20 -3.04 -6.93 -21.95
N VAL A 21 -2.23 -7.90 -22.40
CA VAL A 21 -1.72 -8.98 -21.55
C VAL A 21 -0.80 -8.44 -20.44
N VAL A 22 0.08 -7.49 -20.77
CA VAL A 22 0.97 -6.85 -19.78
C VAL A 22 0.15 -6.09 -18.73
N VAL A 23 -0.83 -5.28 -19.14
CA VAL A 23 -1.71 -4.57 -18.22
C VAL A 23 -2.52 -5.54 -17.36
N TYR A 24 -3.06 -6.61 -17.94
CA TYR A 24 -3.80 -7.61 -17.16
C TYR A 24 -2.92 -8.29 -16.11
N ARG A 25 -1.72 -8.74 -16.48
CA ARG A 25 -0.79 -9.42 -15.57
C ARG A 25 -0.34 -8.51 -14.42
N THR A 26 -0.02 -7.26 -14.71
CA THR A 26 0.37 -6.28 -13.69
C THR A 26 -0.76 -5.99 -12.70
N ARG A 27 -2.00 -5.85 -13.18
CA ARG A 27 -3.18 -5.67 -12.32
C ARG A 27 -3.48 -6.90 -11.47
N ALA A 28 -3.32 -8.10 -12.03
CA ALA A 28 -3.51 -9.35 -11.29
C ALA A 28 -2.47 -9.51 -10.17
N ALA A 29 -1.21 -9.19 -10.44
CA ALA A 29 -0.14 -9.20 -9.43
C ALA A 29 -0.41 -8.18 -8.31
N GLU A 30 -0.78 -6.95 -8.67
CA GLU A 30 -1.17 -5.91 -7.70
C GLU A 30 -2.35 -6.38 -6.81
N ALA A 31 -3.39 -6.96 -7.41
CA ALA A 31 -4.53 -7.49 -6.66
C ALA A 31 -4.15 -8.63 -5.71
N ALA A 32 -3.19 -9.47 -6.09
CA ALA A 32 -2.67 -10.53 -5.22
C ALA A 32 -1.94 -9.95 -4.01
N VAL A 33 -1.05 -8.96 -4.20
CA VAL A 33 -0.36 -8.30 -3.09
C VAL A 33 -1.35 -7.63 -2.14
N TRP A 34 -2.39 -6.98 -2.66
CA TRP A 34 -3.43 -6.39 -1.83
C TRP A 34 -4.17 -7.41 -0.98
N ARG A 35 -4.47 -8.57 -1.54
CA ARG A 35 -5.12 -9.66 -0.82
C ARG A 35 -4.23 -10.18 0.30
N ASP A 36 -2.96 -10.39 0.00
CA ASP A 36 -1.99 -10.92 0.96
C ASP A 36 -1.76 -9.94 2.12
N LEU A 37 -1.52 -8.67 1.81
CA LEU A 37 -1.36 -7.63 2.82
C LEU A 37 -2.59 -7.47 3.70
N SER A 38 -3.79 -7.46 3.10
CA SER A 38 -5.03 -7.35 3.87
C SER A 38 -5.21 -8.50 4.88
N ARG A 39 -4.62 -9.67 4.63
CA ARG A 39 -4.66 -10.83 5.54
C ARG A 39 -3.66 -10.73 6.69
N VAL A 40 -2.57 -10.00 6.51
CA VAL A 40 -1.54 -9.84 7.54
C VAL A 40 -1.67 -8.55 8.35
N VAL A 41 -2.58 -7.64 7.98
CA VAL A 41 -3.00 -6.55 8.87
C VAL A 41 -3.49 -7.18 10.18
N PRO A 42 -2.93 -6.79 11.34
CA PRO A 42 -3.25 -7.46 12.58
C PRO A 42 -4.73 -7.24 12.93
N ALA A 43 -5.39 -8.26 13.48
CA ALA A 43 -6.82 -8.20 13.82
C ALA A 43 -7.11 -7.21 14.97
N GLN A 44 -6.11 -6.97 15.82
CA GLN A 44 -6.14 -6.03 16.94
C GLN A 44 -4.90 -5.13 16.89
N PRO A 45 -4.90 -3.98 17.59
CA PRO A 45 -3.68 -3.20 17.77
C PRO A 45 -2.55 -4.06 18.31
N LEU A 46 -1.33 -3.81 17.85
CA LEU A 46 -0.17 -4.53 18.33
C LEU A 46 0.08 -4.14 19.79
N ALA A 47 0.23 -5.12 20.69
CA ALA A 47 0.52 -4.80 22.07
C ALA A 47 1.94 -4.19 22.18
N PRO A 48 2.19 -3.26 23.12
CA PRO A 48 3.52 -2.66 23.27
C PRO A 48 4.65 -3.68 23.45
N ALA A 49 4.38 -4.80 24.13
CA ALA A 49 5.36 -5.87 24.35
C ALA A 49 5.68 -6.70 23.09
N GLU A 50 4.83 -6.62 22.06
CA GLU A 50 5.04 -7.30 20.77
C GLU A 50 5.73 -6.40 19.75
N ALA A 51 5.80 -5.09 20.01
CA ALA A 51 6.43 -4.12 19.12
C ALA A 51 7.95 -4.21 19.22
N GLN A 52 8.61 -4.29 18.06
CA GLN A 52 10.06 -4.19 17.93
C GLN A 52 10.49 -2.73 17.68
N PHE A 53 9.62 -1.94 17.07
CA PHE A 53 9.82 -0.53 16.78
C PHE A 53 8.72 0.27 17.47
N THR A 54 9.14 1.27 18.24
CA THR A 54 8.24 2.23 18.88
C THR A 54 8.76 3.65 18.65
N ASP A 55 7.91 4.49 18.07
CA ASP A 55 8.18 5.92 17.91
C ASP A 55 6.89 6.71 18.15
N GLY A 56 6.78 7.30 19.35
CA GLY A 56 5.59 8.00 19.81
C GLY A 56 4.30 7.16 19.66
N PRO A 57 3.40 7.51 18.72
CA PRO A 57 2.14 6.79 18.48
C PRO A 57 2.28 5.46 17.73
N LEU A 58 3.47 5.12 17.21
CA LEU A 58 3.71 3.95 16.36
C LEU A 58 4.16 2.73 17.16
N PHE A 59 3.55 1.58 16.87
CA PHE A 59 3.93 0.26 17.37
C PHE A 59 4.04 -0.70 16.21
N ALA A 60 5.24 -1.18 15.89
CA ALA A 60 5.47 -2.02 14.72
C ALA A 60 6.40 -3.21 15.00
N LYS A 61 6.30 -4.26 14.17
CA LYS A 61 7.26 -5.36 14.12
C LYS A 61 7.44 -5.87 12.70
N LEU A 62 8.59 -6.47 12.42
CA LEU A 62 8.81 -7.18 11.16
C LEU A 62 8.30 -8.62 11.27
N ALA A 63 7.45 -9.00 10.33
CA ALA A 63 7.01 -10.38 10.13
C ALA A 63 8.10 -11.18 9.40
N PRO A 64 8.11 -12.53 9.54
CA PRO A 64 9.14 -13.39 8.93
C PRO A 64 9.24 -13.30 7.40
N ASP A 65 8.20 -12.81 6.72
CA ASP A 65 8.15 -12.62 5.27
C ASP A 65 8.55 -11.19 4.85
N ASN A 66 9.23 -10.46 5.73
CA ASN A 66 9.63 -9.05 5.56
C ASN A 66 8.47 -8.06 5.39
N ASN A 67 7.24 -8.45 5.71
CA ASN A 67 6.18 -7.47 5.88
C ASN A 67 6.37 -6.75 7.21
N GLU A 68 6.14 -5.45 7.24
CA GLU A 68 6.05 -4.70 8.50
C GLU A 68 4.58 -4.61 8.90
N ILE A 69 4.27 -4.93 10.14
CA ILE A 69 2.90 -4.88 10.66
C ILE A 69 2.86 -4.12 11.97
N GLY A 70 1.73 -3.50 12.26
CA GLY A 70 1.64 -2.71 13.48
C GLY A 70 0.35 -1.92 13.63
N SER A 71 0.43 -0.93 14.51
CA SER A 71 -0.65 0.01 14.77
C SER A 71 -0.15 1.40 15.13
N ILE A 72 -1.01 2.38 14.90
CA ILE A 72 -0.80 3.80 15.16
C ILE A 72 -1.94 4.24 16.06
N ARG A 73 -1.61 4.83 17.20
CA ARG A 73 -2.60 5.42 18.11
C ARG A 73 -2.69 6.92 17.87
N LEU A 74 -3.87 7.42 17.52
CA LEU A 74 -4.13 8.84 17.30
C LEU A 74 -4.44 9.55 18.63
N ASN A 75 -4.38 10.88 18.65
CA ASN A 75 -4.55 11.65 19.88
C ASN A 75 -5.95 11.54 20.50
N ASN A 76 -6.99 11.40 19.66
CA ASN A 76 -8.35 11.15 20.12
C ASN A 76 -8.58 9.72 20.66
N GLY A 77 -7.54 8.86 20.63
CA GLY A 77 -7.61 7.47 21.07
C GLY A 77 -7.95 6.48 19.96
N ASP A 78 -8.30 6.95 18.75
CA ASP A 78 -8.49 6.06 17.60
C ASP A 78 -7.23 5.25 17.33
N THR A 79 -7.40 4.02 16.88
CA THR A 79 -6.29 3.17 16.52
C THR A 79 -6.42 2.66 15.10
N TRP A 80 -5.35 2.85 14.34
CA TRP A 80 -5.20 2.35 12.98
C TRP A 80 -4.21 1.21 12.97
N ARG A 81 -4.56 0.11 12.31
CA ARG A 81 -3.70 -1.07 12.15
C ARG A 81 -3.18 -1.08 10.73
N PHE A 82 -2.00 -1.64 10.53
CA PHE A 82 -1.41 -1.64 9.20
C PHE A 82 -0.62 -2.90 8.89
N ALA A 83 -0.41 -3.09 7.59
CA ALA A 83 0.59 -3.98 7.04
C ALA A 83 1.21 -3.37 5.79
N PHE A 84 2.52 -3.52 5.67
CA PHE A 84 3.34 -2.98 4.59
C PHE A 84 4.20 -4.07 3.99
N ARG A 85 4.36 -4.03 2.67
CA ARG A 85 5.36 -4.81 1.96
C ARG A 85 6.37 -3.84 1.35
N SER A 86 7.55 -3.81 1.96
CA SER A 86 8.63 -2.90 1.57
C SER A 86 9.33 -3.35 0.29
N HIS A 87 9.79 -2.39 -0.52
CA HIS A 87 10.77 -2.62 -1.59
C HIS A 87 11.92 -1.62 -1.39
N HIS A 88 13.16 -2.09 -1.24
CA HIS A 88 14.36 -1.23 -1.21
C HIS A 88 14.71 -0.64 -2.60
N LEU A 89 13.72 -0.24 -3.40
CA LEU A 89 13.94 0.45 -4.67
C LEU A 89 13.21 1.78 -4.60
N ILE A 90 13.81 2.80 -3.99
CA ILE A 90 13.33 4.18 -4.13
C ILE A 90 12.97 4.42 -5.62
N GLY A 91 11.70 4.70 -5.91
CA GLY A 91 11.16 4.82 -7.28
C GLY A 91 10.47 3.57 -7.88
N GLY A 92 10.26 2.50 -7.10
CA GLY A 92 9.61 1.28 -7.54
C GLY A 92 8.07 1.31 -7.40
N PRO A 93 7.30 0.83 -8.37
CA PRO A 93 5.83 0.80 -8.31
C PRO A 93 5.27 -0.27 -7.36
N ASP A 94 6.12 -0.85 -6.51
CA ASP A 94 5.92 -2.15 -5.84
C ASP A 94 5.81 -2.05 -4.31
N SER A 95 5.67 -0.84 -3.75
CA SER A 95 5.31 -0.68 -2.32
C SER A 95 3.80 -0.66 -2.22
N PHE A 96 3.32 -1.46 -1.29
CA PHE A 96 1.92 -1.66 -1.03
C PHE A 96 1.69 -1.61 0.47
N SER A 97 0.71 -0.80 0.85
CA SER A 97 0.34 -0.57 2.23
C SER A 97 -1.16 -0.72 2.43
N VAL A 98 -1.56 -1.38 3.51
CA VAL A 98 -2.97 -1.45 3.94
C VAL A 98 -3.07 -0.84 5.33
N PHE A 99 -4.00 0.10 5.50
CA PHE A 99 -4.37 0.70 6.77
C PHE A 99 -5.83 0.37 7.08
N ALA A 100 -6.12 -0.08 8.30
CA ALA A 100 -7.47 -0.42 8.75
C ALA A 100 -7.77 0.24 10.09
N GLY A 101 -8.82 1.07 10.14
CA GLY A 101 -9.20 1.80 11.34
C GLY A 101 -10.69 2.17 11.36
N PRO A 102 -11.10 3.08 12.25
CA PRO A 102 -12.52 3.46 12.44
C PRO A 102 -13.18 4.02 11.18
N SER A 103 -12.42 4.70 10.31
CA SER A 103 -12.93 5.24 9.04
C SER A 103 -12.88 4.25 7.87
N GLY A 104 -12.56 2.97 8.15
CA GLY A 104 -12.50 1.89 7.16
C GLY A 104 -11.08 1.46 6.81
N THR A 105 -10.99 0.72 5.71
CA THR A 105 -9.73 0.16 5.20
C THR A 105 -9.28 0.92 3.96
N PHE A 106 -8.00 1.27 3.89
CA PHE A 106 -7.40 2.04 2.81
C PHE A 106 -6.18 1.31 2.26
N ARG A 107 -6.07 1.27 0.94
CA ARG A 107 -4.89 0.76 0.21
C ARG A 107 -4.09 1.92 -0.34
N VAL A 108 -2.79 1.92 -0.07
CA VAL A 108 -1.86 2.96 -0.53
C VAL A 108 -0.72 2.30 -1.28
N ARG A 109 -0.66 2.56 -2.59
CA ARG A 109 0.47 2.16 -3.44
C ARG A 109 1.51 3.26 -3.35
N GLY A 110 2.79 2.94 -3.47
CA GLY A 110 3.84 3.95 -3.67
C GLY A 110 4.89 4.03 -2.55
N ASP A 111 5.96 4.71 -2.91
CA ASP A 111 7.29 4.78 -2.27
C ASP A 111 7.35 5.45 -0.88
N TYR A 112 6.29 6.10 -0.43
CA TYR A 112 6.34 6.83 0.84
C TYR A 112 6.48 5.93 2.07
N PHE A 113 5.86 4.75 2.02
CA PHE A 113 5.93 3.78 3.12
C PHE A 113 6.91 2.67 2.72
N CYS A 114 8.13 2.67 3.29
CA CYS A 114 9.19 1.70 3.00
C CYS A 114 10.02 1.41 4.27
N CYS A 115 10.07 0.13 4.67
CA CYS A 115 10.86 -0.51 5.75
C CYS A 115 10.80 0.04 7.18
N GLU A 116 10.36 1.27 7.38
CA GLU A 116 10.05 1.88 8.65
C GLU A 116 8.97 2.88 8.30
N VAL A 117 7.75 2.74 8.82
CA VAL A 117 6.81 3.84 8.65
C VAL A 117 7.24 5.01 9.50
N GLN A 118 7.99 5.90 8.86
CA GLN A 118 8.36 7.18 9.40
C GLN A 118 7.19 8.12 9.16
N PHE A 119 6.30 8.20 10.14
CA PHE A 119 5.45 9.38 10.25
C PHE A 119 6.37 10.58 10.53
N PRO A 120 6.06 11.77 10.00
CA PRO A 120 6.84 12.95 10.35
C PRO A 120 6.87 13.06 11.88
N ARG A 121 8.05 13.28 12.48
CA ARG A 121 8.33 13.12 13.93
C ARG A 121 7.36 13.87 14.86
N ASP A 122 6.69 14.91 14.35
CA ASP A 122 5.74 15.73 15.09
C ASP A 122 4.26 15.40 14.81
N THR A 123 3.98 14.35 14.02
CA THR A 123 2.62 14.07 13.55
C THR A 123 1.86 13.20 14.52
N ALA A 124 1.49 13.79 15.65
CA ALA A 124 0.42 13.27 16.48
C ALA A 124 -0.90 13.64 15.81
N PHE A 125 -1.35 12.85 14.82
CA PHE A 125 -2.63 13.08 14.15
C PHE A 125 -3.73 13.22 15.20
N LYS A 126 -4.53 14.28 15.11
CA LYS A 126 -5.60 14.57 16.05
C LYS A 126 -6.64 13.46 16.06
N ASP A 127 -7.07 13.03 14.88
CA ASP A 127 -8.16 12.08 14.67
C ASP A 127 -8.04 11.34 13.32
N SER A 128 -8.95 10.41 13.08
CA SER A 128 -8.99 9.61 11.87
C SER A 128 -9.18 10.43 10.58
N ALA A 129 -9.85 11.60 10.65
CA ALA A 129 -10.06 12.44 9.48
C ALA A 129 -8.74 13.07 9.03
N GLU A 130 -7.94 13.57 9.98
CA GLU A 130 -6.60 14.09 9.71
C GLU A 130 -5.66 12.99 9.19
N PHE A 131 -5.72 11.80 9.79
CA PHE A 131 -4.91 10.66 9.33
C PHE A 131 -5.25 10.27 7.88
N VAL A 132 -6.53 10.14 7.54
CA VAL A 132 -6.96 9.85 6.16
C VAL A 132 -6.57 10.98 5.19
N ALA A 133 -6.65 12.24 5.62
CA ALA A 133 -6.20 13.38 4.81
C ALA A 133 -4.69 13.30 4.54
N PHE A 134 -3.89 12.95 5.55
CA PHE A 134 -2.46 12.71 5.39
C PHE A 134 -2.18 11.60 4.40
N LEU A 135 -2.82 10.44 4.57
CA LEU A 135 -2.65 9.33 3.64
C LEU A 135 -2.95 9.79 2.20
N ARG A 136 -4.05 10.53 1.99
CA ARG A 136 -4.44 11.03 0.65
C ARG A 136 -3.47 12.04 0.07
N ARG A 137 -2.83 12.86 0.92
CA ARG A 137 -1.77 13.81 0.52
C ARG A 137 -0.51 13.07 0.10
N VAL A 138 -0.18 12.00 0.80
CA VAL A 138 1.03 11.21 0.60
C VAL A 138 0.99 10.42 -0.71
N HIS A 139 -0.19 9.95 -1.14
CA HIS A 139 -0.30 9.31 -2.44
C HIS A 139 -1.68 9.49 -3.10
N PRO A 140 -1.76 9.85 -4.39
CA PRO A 140 -3.03 10.05 -5.08
C PRO A 140 -3.83 8.75 -5.31
N SER A 141 -3.21 7.57 -5.13
CA SER A 141 -3.87 6.28 -5.36
C SER A 141 -4.79 5.82 -4.21
N ILE A 142 -4.99 6.63 -3.18
CA ILE A 142 -5.78 6.20 -2.03
C ILE A 142 -7.22 5.99 -2.42
N LYS A 143 -7.65 4.74 -2.26
CA LYS A 143 -9.04 4.34 -2.42
C LYS A 143 -9.50 3.64 -1.14
N PRO A 144 -10.69 3.99 -0.61
CA PRO A 144 -11.32 3.15 0.38
C PRO A 144 -11.53 1.76 -0.24
N VAL A 145 -11.26 0.73 0.53
CA VAL A 145 -11.63 -0.64 0.16
C VAL A 145 -13.13 -0.75 0.42
N GLN A 146 -13.91 -0.82 -0.66
CA GLN A 146 -15.33 -1.19 -0.60
C GLN A 146 -15.45 -2.68 -0.25
#